data_AF-A0A5K1A1N0-F1
#
_entry.id   AF-A0A5K1A1N0-F1
#
_cell.length_a   1.000
_cell.length_b   1.000
_cell.length_c   1.000
_cell.angle_alpha   90.00
_cell.angle_beta   90.00
_cell.angle_gamma   90.00
#
_symmetry.space_group_name_H-M   'P 1'
#
loop_
_entity.id
_entity.type
_entity.pdbx_description
1 polymer ?
#
loop_
_entity_poly.entity_id
_entity_poly.type
_entity_poly.pdbx_seq_one_letter_code
_entity_poly.pdbx_strand_id
1 'polypeptide(L)' 'VGEMKKLVEEGKVKYLGLSEASASTIRRAHAVHPITAVQLEWSLWTRDVEEEIVPTC' A
#
# COMPACT_ATOMS: atom_id res chain seq x y z
N VAL A 1 -4.74 8.16 -4.70
CA VAL A 1 -4.02 7.27 -5.65
C VAL A 1 -4.16 7.72 -7.10
N GLY A 2 -5.34 8.16 -7.57
CA GLY A 2 -5.51 8.61 -8.96
C GLY A 2 -4.54 9.70 -9.43
N GLU A 3 -4.27 10.72 -8.61
CA GLU A 3 -3.27 11.74 -8.98
C GLU A 3 -1.84 11.20 -8.93
N MET A 4 -1.54 10.35 -7.95
CA MET A 4 -0.23 9.71 -7.83
C MET A 4 0.08 8.78 -9.03
N LYS A 5 -0.94 8.14 -9.61
CA LYS A 5 -0.82 7.36 -10.86
C LYS A 5 -0.28 8.23 -12.00
N LYS A 6 -0.78 9.47 -12.15
CA LYS A 6 -0.29 10.38 -13.18
C LYS A 6 1.19 10.72 -12.99
N LEU A 7 1.64 10.88 -11.74
CA LEU A 7 3.06 11.12 -11.44
C LEU A 7 3.94 9.92 -11.86
N VAL A 8 3.42 8.69 -11.81
CA VAL A 8 4.10 7.51 -12.37
C VAL A 8 4.11 7.54 -13.89
N GLU A 9 2.97 7.86 -14.52
CA GLU A 9 2.84 7.96 -15.99
C GLU A 9 3.73 9.08 -16.57
N GLU A 10 3.88 10.19 -15.86
CA GLU A 10 4.77 11.31 -16.18
C GLU A 10 6.25 11.00 -15.88
N GLY A 11 6.56 9.85 -15.28
CA GLY A 11 7.92 9.43 -14.93
C GLY A 11 8.54 10.22 -13.78
N LYS A 12 7.75 11.01 -13.03
CA LYS A 12 8.23 11.79 -11.88
C LYS A 12 8.57 10.90 -10.68
N VAL A 13 7.85 9.80 -10.53
CA VAL A 13 8.12 8.76 -9.53
C VAL A 13 8.02 7.39 -10.19
N LYS A 14 8.76 6.40 -9.69
CA LYS A 14 8.74 5.04 -10.26
C LYS A 14 7.63 4.17 -9.69
N TYR A 15 7.35 4.32 -8.40
CA TYR A 15 6.51 3.39 -7.63
C TYR A 15 5.68 4.13 -6.60
N LEU A 16 4.55 3.52 -6.21
CA LEU A 16 3.68 4.02 -5.15
C LEU A 16 3.71 3.08 -3.96
N GLY A 17 3.79 3.64 -2.76
CA GLY A 17 3.64 2.92 -1.50
C GLY A 17 2.53 3.52 -0.64
N LEU A 18 2.04 2.75 0.32
CA LEU A 18 1.10 3.21 1.34
C LEU A 18 1.70 2.99 2.73
N SER A 19 1.28 3.81 3.69
CA SER A 19 1.66 3.69 5.09
C SER A 19 0.40 3.66 5.95
N GLU A 20 0.39 2.80 6.98
CA GLU A 20 -0.71 2.70 7.96
C GLU A 20 -2.10 2.51 7.32
N ALA A 21 -2.16 1.76 6.22
CA ALA A 21 -3.39 1.56 5.45
C ALA A 21 -4.10 0.26 5.83
N SER A 22 -5.41 0.33 6.03
CA SER A 22 -6.27 -0.86 6.21
C SER A 22 -6.30 -1.75 4.95
N ALA A 23 -6.63 -3.03 5.11
CA ALA A 23 -6.78 -3.97 4.00
C ALA A 23 -7.76 -3.47 2.92
N SER A 24 -8.88 -2.87 3.33
CA SER A 24 -9.87 -2.27 2.41
C SER A 24 -9.32 -1.07 1.64
N THR A 25 -8.45 -0.28 2.25
CA THR A 25 -7.77 0.84 1.58
C THR A 25 -6.70 0.35 0.61
N ILE A 26 -5.91 -0.66 0.99
CA ILE A 26 -4.92 -1.31 0.12
C ILE A 26 -5.61 -1.84 -1.15
N ARG A 27 -6.69 -2.62 -1.02
CA ARG A 27 -7.41 -3.19 -2.18
C ARG A 27 -7.96 -2.11 -3.11
N ARG A 28 -8.60 -1.05 -2.57
CA ARG A 28 -9.12 0.06 -3.38
C ARG A 28 -8.02 0.84 -4.08
N ALA A 29 -6.89 1.07 -3.40
CA ALA A 29 -5.73 1.75 -3.95
C ALA A 29 -5.11 0.95 -5.09
N HIS A 30 -4.89 -0.35 -4.86
CA HIS A 30 -4.29 -1.27 -5.82
C HIS A 30 -5.16 -1.45 -7.07
N ALA A 31 -6.49 -1.36 -6.95
CA ALA A 31 -7.41 -1.36 -8.08
C ALA A 31 -7.26 -0.14 -9.01
N VAL A 32 -6.73 0.98 -8.51
CA VAL A 32 -6.49 2.21 -9.32
C VAL A 32 -5.10 2.19 -9.96
N HIS A 33 -4.07 1.81 -9.20
CA HIS A 33 -2.70 1.64 -9.66
C HIS A 33 -1.97 0.66 -8.72
N PRO A 34 -1.10 -0.23 -9.22
CA PRO A 34 -0.36 -1.17 -8.38
C PRO A 34 0.39 -0.47 -7.24
N ILE A 35 0.19 -0.96 -6.02
CA ILE A 35 0.93 -0.51 -4.84
C ILE A 35 2.12 -1.45 -4.64
N THR A 36 3.32 -0.88 -4.68
CA THR A 36 4.59 -1.61 -4.63
C THR A 36 4.98 -1.99 -3.20
N ALA A 37 4.60 -1.19 -2.21
CA ALA A 37 4.94 -1.43 -0.81
C ALA A 37 3.86 -0.92 0.14
N VAL A 38 3.67 -1.62 1.25
CA VAL A 38 2.88 -1.17 2.40
C VAL A 38 3.80 -1.12 3.61
N GLN A 39 3.88 0.03 4.28
CA GLN A 39 4.68 0.25 5.47
C GLN A 39 3.80 0.32 6.71
N LEU A 40 4.05 -0.57 7.68
CA LEU A 40 3.27 -0.72 8.90
C LEU A 40 4.20 -1.08 10.06
N GLU A 41 3.72 -0.88 11.29
CA GLU A 41 4.36 -1.45 12.47
C GLU A 41 4.20 -2.98 12.48
N TRP A 42 5.32 -3.70 12.46
CA TRP A 42 5.35 -5.15 12.64
C TRP A 42 6.64 -5.56 13.35
N SER A 43 6.50 -6.20 14.51
CA SER A 43 7.63 -6.65 15.32
C SER A 43 7.24 -7.89 16.13
N LEU A 44 8.17 -8.41 16.95
CA LEU A 44 7.85 -9.48 17.89
C LEU A 44 6.76 -9.09 18.92
N TRP A 45 6.59 -7.79 19.18
CA TRP A 45 5.64 -7.25 20.14
C TRP A 45 4.35 -6.71 19.52
N THR A 46 4.34 -6.47 18.21
CA THR A 46 3.20 -5.89 17.48
C THR A 46 2.92 -6.75 16.25
N ARG A 47 1.87 -7.58 16.29
CA ARG A 47 1.59 -8.63 15.28
C ARG A 47 0.18 -8.54 14.67
N ASP A 48 -0.58 -7.48 14.96
CA ASP A 48 -1.97 -7.32 14.53
C ASP A 48 -2.13 -7.36 13.00
N VAL A 49 -1.09 -6.97 12.26
CA VAL A 49 -1.07 -6.98 10.79
C VAL A 49 -1.14 -8.38 10.17
N GLU A 50 -0.84 -9.44 10.92
CA GLU A 50 -0.80 -10.81 10.41
C GLU A 50 -2.18 -11.39 10.06
N GLU A 51 -3.23 -10.90 10.73
CA GLU A 51 -4.60 -11.40 10.52
C GLU A 51 -5.19 -10.90 9.19
N GLU A 52 -5.01 -9.62 8.88
CA GLU A 52 -5.69 -8.99 7.74
C GLU A 52 -4.76 -8.36 6.70
N ILE A 53 -3.63 -7.76 7.10
CA ILE A 53 -2.79 -7.01 6.17
C ILE A 53 -1.82 -7.92 5.43
N VAL A 54 -1.10 -8.80 6.13
CA VAL A 54 -0.14 -9.74 5.50
C VAL A 54 -0.81 -10.61 4.44
N PRO A 55 -2.03 -11.17 4.65
CA PRO A 55 -2.73 -11.92 3.61
C PRO A 55 -3.29 -11.06 2.45
N THR A 56 -3.36 -9.74 2.62
CA THR A 56 -3.84 -8.81 1.60
C THR A 56 -2.73 -8.35 0.65
N CYS A 57 -1.48 -8.30 1.13
CA CYS A 57 -0.29 -7.89 0.37
C CYS A 57 0.30 -9.05 -0.44
#